data_AF-A0A8I2K1A6-F1
#
_entry.id   AF-A0A8I2K1A6-F1
#
_cell.length_a   1.000
_cell.length_b   1.000
_cell.length_c   1.000
_cell.angle_alpha   90.00
_cell.angle_beta   90.00
_cell.angle_gamma   90.00
#
_symmetry.space_group_name_H-M   'P 1'
#
loop_
_entity.id
_entity.type
_entity.pdbx_description
1 polymer ?
#
loop_
_entity_poly.entity_id
_entity_poly.type
_entity_poly.pdbx_seq_one_letter_code
_entity_poly.pdbx_strand_id
1 'polypeptide(L)'
;AGWGYMMLTNFLPNSGNGTFEIHAVVTDFAGKTTTLGTKTIHCDNANAVKPFGAIDTPTQGGTASGSSFINWGWVLTPPPNHIATDGSTINVYVDGVNLGHPNYNIYRSDIAALFPGYANSNGAVGYFYLDTTAYANGVHTIQWTARDSGGNSDGIGSRYFSISNT
;
A
#
# COMPACT_ATOMS: atom_id res chain seq x y z
N ALA A 1 -13.31 10.84 14.69
CA ALA A 1 -12.85 9.59 14.05
C ALA A 1 -13.06 9.71 12.55
N GLY A 2 -12.04 9.48 11.73
CA GLY A 2 -12.14 9.43 10.28
C GLY A 2 -11.84 8.02 9.77
N TRP A 3 -12.17 7.74 8.52
CA TRP A 3 -11.84 6.48 7.86
C TRP A 3 -11.15 6.78 6.52
N GLY A 4 -10.29 5.87 6.09
CA GLY A 4 -9.66 5.90 4.78
C GLY A 4 -9.90 4.57 4.07
N TYR A 5 -9.97 4.61 2.74
CA TYR A 5 -10.10 3.43 1.90
C TYR A 5 -8.98 3.44 0.86
N MET A 6 -8.32 2.29 0.72
CA MET A 6 -7.34 2.07 -0.35
C MET A 6 -7.98 1.15 -1.38
N MET A 7 -7.93 1.57 -2.64
CA MET A 7 -8.47 0.84 -3.77
C MET A 7 -7.38 0.63 -4.80
N LEU A 8 -7.15 -0.62 -5.21
CA LEU A 8 -6.35 -0.87 -6.40
C LEU A 8 -7.27 -0.79 -7.62
N THR A 9 -6.93 0.08 -8.56
CA THR A 9 -7.75 0.33 -9.76
C THR A 9 -7.84 -0.90 -10.66
N ASN A 10 -6.92 -1.87 -10.56
CA ASN A 10 -6.96 -3.11 -11.32
C ASN A 10 -8.22 -3.96 -11.05
N PHE A 11 -8.89 -3.75 -9.90
CA PHE A 11 -10.17 -4.41 -9.58
C PHE A 11 -11.40 -3.71 -10.16
N LEU A 12 -11.24 -2.52 -10.76
CA LEU A 12 -12.31 -1.86 -11.48
C LEU A 12 -12.53 -2.51 -12.86
N PRO A 13 -13.71 -2.34 -13.48
CA PRO A 13 -13.97 -2.83 -14.83
C PRO A 13 -12.88 -2.47 -15.83
N ASN A 14 -12.70 -3.30 -16.87
CA ASN A 14 -11.67 -3.10 -17.90
C ASN A 14 -10.24 -3.00 -17.32
N SER A 15 -9.97 -3.78 -16.27
CA SER A 15 -8.69 -3.78 -15.52
C SER A 15 -8.29 -2.39 -15.01
N GLY A 16 -9.28 -1.55 -14.72
CA GLY A 16 -9.07 -0.17 -14.28
C GLY A 16 -8.79 0.84 -15.36
N ASN A 17 -9.06 0.56 -16.63
CA ASN A 17 -8.90 1.54 -17.71
C ASN A 17 -10.25 2.17 -18.05
N GLY A 18 -10.37 3.48 -17.82
CA GLY A 18 -11.56 4.23 -18.16
C GLY A 18 -11.91 5.31 -17.14
N THR A 19 -13.15 5.79 -17.23
CA THR A 19 -13.71 6.78 -16.31
C THR A 19 -14.64 6.07 -15.35
N PHE A 20 -14.44 6.30 -14.05
CA PHE A 20 -15.24 5.69 -12.98
C PHE A 20 -15.80 6.77 -12.07
N GLU A 21 -16.98 6.52 -11.52
CA GLU A 21 -17.61 7.38 -10.54
C GLU A 21 -17.68 6.65 -9.20
N ILE A 22 -17.06 7.22 -8.18
CA ILE A 22 -17.05 6.70 -6.81
C ILE A 22 -18.11 7.43 -6.01
N HIS A 23 -19.02 6.69 -5.40
CA HIS A 23 -20.03 7.22 -4.49
C HIS A 23 -19.72 6.81 -3.05
N ALA A 24 -19.69 7.78 -2.14
CA ALA A 24 -19.70 7.52 -0.71
C ALA A 24 -21.16 7.54 -0.24
N VAL A 25 -21.71 6.38 0.07
CA VAL A 25 -23.10 6.22 0.54
C VAL A 25 -23.07 5.75 1.99
N VAL A 26 -23.86 6.40 2.85
CA VAL A 26 -24.07 5.94 4.23
C VAL A 26 -25.47 5.37 4.38
N THR A 27 -25.57 4.34 5.20
CA THR A 27 -26.82 3.73 5.63
C THR A 27 -26.91 3.84 7.15
N ASP A 28 -27.99 4.42 7.67
CA ASP A 28 -28.21 4.49 9.12
C ASP A 28 -28.78 3.18 9.69
N PHE A 29 -28.95 3.14 11.02
CA PHE A 29 -29.48 1.96 11.71
C PHE A 29 -30.94 1.62 11.34
N ALA A 30 -31.70 2.59 10.84
CA ALA A 30 -33.06 2.38 10.35
C ALA A 30 -33.08 1.92 8.87
N GLY A 31 -31.92 1.76 8.24
CA GLY A 31 -31.77 1.34 6.85
C GLY A 31 -31.92 2.49 5.84
N LYS A 32 -32.01 3.74 6.29
CA LYS A 32 -32.10 4.89 5.39
C LYS A 32 -30.73 5.22 4.81
N THR A 33 -30.69 5.43 3.50
CA THR A 33 -29.45 5.74 2.79
C THR A 33 -29.35 7.21 2.38
N THR A 34 -28.13 7.74 2.32
CA THR A 34 -27.83 9.02 1.67
C THR A 34 -26.42 9.03 1.07
N THR A 35 -26.27 9.68 -0.08
CA THR A 35 -24.96 9.88 -0.72
C THR A 35 -24.29 11.09 -0.08
N LEU A 36 -23.17 10.87 0.61
CA LEU A 36 -22.35 11.93 1.19
C LEU A 36 -21.58 12.71 0.14
N GLY A 37 -21.22 12.04 -0.95
CA GLY A 37 -20.47 12.66 -2.03
C GLY A 37 -20.18 11.70 -3.17
N THR A 38 -19.79 12.30 -4.29
CA THR A 38 -19.46 11.60 -5.51
C THR A 38 -18.17 12.16 -6.10
N LYS A 39 -17.32 11.30 -6.65
CA LYS A 39 -16.07 11.70 -7.30
C LYS A 39 -15.85 10.91 -8.58
N THR A 40 -15.68 11.62 -9.68
CA THR A 40 -15.19 11.02 -10.93
C THR A 40 -13.67 10.87 -10.88
N ILE A 41 -13.17 9.73 -11.31
CA ILE A 41 -11.76 9.44 -11.53
C ILE A 41 -11.55 8.93 -12.96
N HIS A 42 -10.39 9.25 -13.53
CA HIS A 42 -9.94 8.71 -14.81
C HIS A 42 -8.70 7.87 -14.55
N CYS A 43 -8.72 6.64 -14.99
CA CYS A 43 -7.68 5.66 -14.75
C CYS A 43 -7.15 5.11 -16.07
N ASP A 44 -5.83 5.02 -16.18
CA ASP A 44 -5.12 4.48 -17.34
C ASP A 44 -4.00 3.55 -16.84
N ASN A 45 -4.40 2.38 -16.36
CA ASN A 45 -3.48 1.36 -15.88
C ASN A 45 -2.61 0.80 -17.02
N ALA A 46 -3.11 0.80 -18.26
CA ALA A 46 -2.41 0.27 -19.43
C ALA A 46 -1.14 1.07 -19.76
N ASN A 47 -1.14 2.38 -19.48
CA ASN A 47 0.02 3.26 -19.68
C ASN A 47 0.69 3.68 -18.36
N ALA A 48 0.40 2.99 -17.25
CA ALA A 48 1.10 3.24 -16.00
C ALA A 48 2.59 2.88 -16.13
N VAL A 49 3.46 3.75 -15.63
CA VAL A 49 4.92 3.58 -15.70
C VAL A 49 5.60 3.59 -14.33
N LYS A 50 4.84 3.88 -13.27
CA LYS A 50 5.37 4.05 -11.92
C LYS A 50 5.18 2.78 -11.08
N PRO A 51 6.06 2.55 -10.07
CA PRO A 51 5.85 1.52 -9.07
C PRO A 51 4.50 1.67 -8.36
N PHE A 52 3.94 0.54 -7.93
CA PHE A 52 2.69 0.48 -7.16
C PHE A 52 2.72 -0.69 -6.19
N GLY A 53 1.80 -0.72 -5.23
CA GLY A 53 1.64 -1.83 -4.32
C GLY A 53 0.71 -1.52 -3.16
N ALA A 54 0.94 -2.17 -2.01
CA ALA A 54 0.20 -1.86 -0.79
C ALA A 54 0.96 -2.27 0.47
N ILE A 55 0.61 -1.63 1.59
CA ILE A 55 0.94 -2.08 2.94
C ILE A 55 -0.16 -3.02 3.45
N ASP A 56 0.23 -4.21 3.89
CA ASP A 56 -0.66 -5.25 4.41
C ASP A 56 -0.82 -5.17 5.95
N THR A 57 0.30 -4.98 6.66
CA THR A 57 0.35 -4.96 8.13
C THR A 57 1.12 -3.74 8.62
N PRO A 58 0.61 -2.94 9.56
CA PRO A 58 -0.69 -3.10 10.23
C PRO A 58 -1.84 -2.83 9.25
N THR A 59 -3.00 -3.42 9.56
CA THR A 59 -4.24 -3.05 8.88
C THR A 59 -4.55 -1.57 9.13
N GLN A 60 -5.41 -0.98 8.29
CA GLN A 60 -5.83 0.40 8.48
C GLN A 60 -6.46 0.59 9.88
N GLY A 61 -5.85 1.43 10.72
CA GLY A 61 -6.28 1.63 12.11
C GLY A 61 -5.95 0.48 13.06
N GLY A 62 -5.17 -0.52 12.62
CA GLY A 62 -4.69 -1.61 13.46
C GLY A 62 -3.70 -1.13 14.52
N THR A 63 -3.37 -2.02 15.46
CA THR A 63 -2.44 -1.73 16.56
C THR A 63 -1.12 -2.46 16.36
N ALA A 64 -0.01 -1.77 16.65
CA ALA A 64 1.35 -2.32 16.68
C ALA A 64 1.95 -2.15 18.08
N SER A 65 2.85 -3.07 18.45
CA SER A 65 3.51 -3.07 19.77
C SER A 65 4.79 -3.89 19.74
N GLY A 66 5.75 -3.54 20.60
CA GLY A 66 7.01 -4.24 20.81
C GLY A 66 8.14 -3.82 19.87
N SER A 67 9.33 -4.39 20.12
CA SER A 67 10.59 -4.01 19.48
C SER A 67 10.84 -4.70 18.13
N SER A 68 9.94 -5.56 17.68
CA SER A 68 10.09 -6.35 16.45
C SER A 68 8.76 -6.58 15.76
N PHE A 69 7.89 -5.56 15.78
CA PHE A 69 6.63 -5.60 15.05
C PHE A 69 6.92 -5.71 13.54
N ILE A 70 6.28 -6.65 12.86
CA ILE A 70 6.58 -6.88 11.43
C ILE A 70 5.57 -6.12 10.57
N ASN A 71 6.07 -5.10 9.86
CA ASN A 71 5.33 -4.40 8.83
C ASN A 71 5.49 -5.13 7.49
N TRP A 72 4.37 -5.59 6.93
CA TRP A 72 4.32 -6.32 5.66
C TRP A 72 3.74 -5.45 4.55
N GLY A 73 4.23 -5.65 3.34
CA GLY A 73 3.68 -5.03 2.14
C GLY A 73 4.20 -5.70 0.88
N TRP A 74 3.75 -5.22 -0.25
CA TRP A 74 4.21 -5.67 -1.56
C TRP A 74 4.38 -4.50 -2.51
N VAL A 75 5.29 -4.68 -3.47
CA VAL A 75 5.67 -3.67 -4.46
C VAL A 75 5.81 -4.36 -5.81
N LEU A 76 5.35 -3.71 -6.87
CA LEU A 76 5.60 -4.07 -8.26
C LEU A 76 5.89 -2.79 -9.05
N THR A 77 6.42 -2.95 -10.26
CA THR A 77 6.51 -1.86 -11.24
C THR A 77 6.17 -2.38 -12.63
N PRO A 78 5.46 -1.61 -13.48
CA PRO A 78 5.16 -2.00 -14.85
C PRO A 78 6.40 -2.40 -15.67
N PRO A 79 6.28 -3.39 -16.58
CA PRO A 79 7.36 -3.73 -17.49
C PRO A 79 7.72 -2.55 -18.41
N PRO A 80 8.97 -2.46 -18.90
CA PRO A 80 10.04 -3.46 -18.76
C PRO A 80 10.86 -3.33 -17.46
N ASN A 81 10.48 -2.44 -16.56
CA ASN A 81 11.25 -2.16 -15.36
C ASN A 81 11.08 -3.24 -14.28
N HIS A 82 11.96 -3.20 -13.29
CA HIS A 82 11.88 -4.04 -12.09
C HIS A 82 12.28 -3.25 -10.84
N ILE A 83 11.86 -3.77 -9.68
CA ILE A 83 12.32 -3.34 -8.37
C ILE A 83 13.55 -4.18 -7.98
N ALA A 84 14.56 -3.55 -7.37
CA ALA A 84 15.75 -4.23 -6.89
C ALA A 84 15.35 -5.33 -5.88
N THR A 85 15.79 -6.56 -6.11
CA THR A 85 15.35 -7.74 -5.35
C THR A 85 15.87 -7.75 -3.90
N ASP A 86 16.93 -7.01 -3.62
CA ASP A 86 17.43 -6.79 -2.25
C ASP A 86 16.59 -5.77 -1.46
N GLY A 87 15.59 -5.15 -2.09
CA GLY A 87 14.71 -4.15 -1.47
C GLY A 87 15.34 -2.77 -1.33
N SER A 88 16.59 -2.57 -1.75
CA SER A 88 17.36 -1.33 -1.54
C SER A 88 16.74 -0.06 -2.15
N THR A 89 15.82 -0.23 -3.10
CA THR A 89 15.09 0.88 -3.73
C THR A 89 13.69 1.11 -3.16
N ILE A 90 13.33 0.39 -2.09
CA ILE A 90 12.10 0.58 -1.32
C ILE A 90 12.48 1.26 0.01
N ASN A 91 11.79 2.32 0.39
CA ASN A 91 12.03 3.02 1.66
C ASN A 91 10.79 2.95 2.54
N VAL A 92 10.98 2.72 3.84
CA VAL A 92 9.94 2.70 4.88
C VAL A 92 10.04 3.97 5.70
N TYR A 93 8.89 4.63 5.89
CA TYR A 93 8.78 5.85 6.69
C TYR A 93 7.77 5.66 7.80
N VAL A 94 8.08 6.12 9.01
CA VAL A 94 7.10 6.32 10.08
C VAL A 94 7.08 7.79 10.45
N ASP A 95 5.90 8.40 10.43
CA ASP A 95 5.68 9.84 10.64
C ASP A 95 6.58 10.74 9.78
N GLY A 96 6.85 10.28 8.56
CA GLY A 96 7.71 10.98 7.58
C GLY A 96 9.21 10.78 7.79
N VAL A 97 9.64 10.07 8.83
CA VAL A 97 11.05 9.73 9.08
C VAL A 97 11.42 8.44 8.37
N ASN A 98 12.45 8.48 7.51
CA ASN A 98 12.96 7.29 6.81
C ASN A 98 13.69 6.36 7.80
N LEU A 99 13.29 5.09 7.84
CA LEU A 99 13.85 4.07 8.73
C LEU A 99 14.72 3.04 7.99
N GLY A 100 14.87 3.17 6.68
CA GLY A 100 15.62 2.25 5.83
C GLY A 100 14.72 1.50 4.86
N HIS A 101 15.13 0.29 4.48
CA HIS A 101 14.48 -0.52 3.46
C HIS A 101 14.01 -1.87 4.02
N PRO A 102 12.92 -2.45 3.49
CA PRO A 102 12.47 -3.78 3.87
C PRO A 102 13.40 -4.87 3.30
N ASN A 103 13.29 -6.08 3.87
CA ASN A 103 13.67 -7.30 3.16
C ASN A 103 12.61 -7.54 2.09
N TYR A 104 13.01 -7.86 0.87
CA TYR A 104 12.12 -7.96 -0.29
C TYR A 104 12.38 -9.25 -1.09
N ASN A 105 11.65 -9.44 -2.19
CA ASN A 105 11.75 -10.59 -3.08
C ASN A 105 11.19 -11.89 -2.50
N ILE A 106 10.05 -11.79 -1.80
CA ILE A 106 9.35 -12.94 -1.21
C ILE A 106 8.15 -13.29 -2.08
N TYR A 107 8.01 -14.59 -2.38
CA TYR A 107 6.90 -15.10 -3.17
C TYR A 107 5.58 -15.07 -2.38
N ARG A 108 4.51 -14.58 -3.02
CA ARG A 108 3.14 -14.74 -2.54
C ARG A 108 2.22 -15.03 -3.71
N SER A 109 1.50 -16.15 -3.62
CA SER A 109 0.77 -16.72 -4.76
C SER A 109 -0.40 -15.85 -5.23
N ASP A 110 -1.07 -15.14 -4.33
CA ASP A 110 -2.17 -14.23 -4.65
C ASP A 110 -1.70 -13.05 -5.51
N ILE A 111 -0.57 -12.42 -5.16
CA ILE A 111 0.01 -11.30 -5.92
C ILE A 111 0.58 -11.77 -7.26
N ALA A 112 1.27 -12.92 -7.27
CA ALA A 112 1.79 -13.51 -8.50
C ALA A 112 0.65 -13.84 -9.50
N ALA A 113 -0.47 -14.35 -9.00
CA ALA A 113 -1.65 -14.65 -9.82
C ALA A 113 -2.40 -13.39 -10.27
N LEU A 114 -2.44 -12.35 -9.42
CA LEU A 114 -3.13 -11.09 -9.74
C LEU A 114 -2.36 -10.23 -10.75
N PHE A 115 -1.04 -10.27 -10.72
CA PHE A 115 -0.16 -9.50 -11.61
C PHE A 115 0.84 -10.42 -12.32
N PRO A 116 0.38 -11.31 -13.23
CA PRO A 116 1.27 -12.20 -13.96
C PRO A 116 2.13 -11.42 -14.96
N GLY A 117 3.37 -11.88 -15.18
CA GLY A 117 4.26 -11.35 -16.22
C GLY A 117 5.05 -10.09 -15.85
N TYR A 118 4.88 -9.55 -14.64
CA TYR A 118 5.74 -8.50 -14.10
C TYR A 118 7.09 -9.10 -13.70
N ALA A 119 8.17 -8.32 -13.81
CA ALA A 119 9.50 -8.81 -13.47
C ALA A 119 9.59 -9.34 -12.02
N ASN A 120 8.88 -8.68 -11.10
CA ASN A 120 8.84 -9.06 -9.69
C ASN A 120 7.61 -9.88 -9.29
N SER A 121 6.80 -10.41 -10.22
CA SER A 121 5.57 -11.18 -9.87
C SER A 121 5.84 -12.30 -8.84
N ASN A 122 6.98 -12.98 -8.99
CA ASN A 122 7.35 -14.11 -8.12
C ASN A 122 8.11 -13.69 -6.85
N GLY A 123 8.21 -12.39 -6.56
CA GLY A 123 8.97 -11.83 -5.46
C GLY A 123 8.43 -10.46 -5.03
N ALA A 124 7.12 -10.27 -5.11
CA ALA A 124 6.52 -8.95 -4.91
C ALA A 124 6.46 -8.53 -3.44
N VAL A 125 6.65 -9.44 -2.48
CA VAL A 125 6.44 -9.17 -1.05
C VAL A 125 7.72 -8.77 -0.35
N GLY A 126 7.59 -7.86 0.62
CA GLY A 126 8.63 -7.55 1.58
C GLY A 126 8.11 -7.37 3.00
N TYR A 127 9.05 -7.32 3.95
CA TYR A 127 8.77 -7.01 5.35
C TYR A 127 9.86 -6.14 5.98
N PHE A 128 9.46 -5.38 6.99
CA PHE A 128 10.34 -4.54 7.80
C PHE A 128 10.08 -4.78 9.29
N TYR A 129 11.14 -4.94 10.08
CA TYR A 129 11.03 -4.98 11.53
C TYR A 129 10.97 -3.54 12.06
N LEU A 130 9.82 -3.18 12.63
CA LEU A 130 9.59 -1.91 13.28
C LEU A 130 9.74 -2.07 14.79
N ASP A 131 10.68 -1.32 15.37
CA ASP A 131 10.73 -1.11 16.81
C ASP A 131 9.74 -0.02 17.20
N THR A 132 8.57 -0.42 17.69
CA THR A 132 7.55 0.54 18.12
C THR A 132 7.83 1.14 19.49
N THR A 133 8.77 0.59 20.28
CA THR A 133 9.12 1.10 21.61
C THR A 133 9.83 2.45 21.56
N ALA A 134 10.38 2.82 20.39
CA ALA A 134 10.96 4.11 20.11
C ALA A 134 9.92 5.24 19.90
N TYR A 135 8.62 4.90 19.86
CA TYR A 135 7.53 5.84 19.58
C TYR A 135 6.61 5.97 20.81
N ALA A 136 6.00 7.14 20.95
CA ALA A 136 4.95 7.35 21.94
C ALA A 136 3.73 6.46 21.63
N ASN A 137 2.95 6.11 22.65
CA ASN A 137 1.65 5.50 22.40
C ASN A 137 0.71 6.52 21.74
N GLY A 138 -0.05 6.09 20.74
CA GLY A 138 -0.93 6.98 19.98
C GLY A 138 -1.08 6.59 18.52
N VAL A 139 -1.66 7.48 17.71
CA VAL A 139 -1.83 7.26 16.27
C VAL A 139 -0.58 7.74 15.54
N HIS A 140 -0.05 6.87 14.70
CA HIS A 140 1.11 7.09 13.84
C HIS A 140 0.76 6.80 12.38
N THR A 141 1.64 7.22 11.48
CA THR A 141 1.55 6.89 10.05
C THR A 141 2.73 6.05 9.62
N ILE A 142 2.50 5.08 8.74
CA ILE A 142 3.55 4.34 8.05
C ILE A 142 3.34 4.40 6.54
N GLN A 143 4.42 4.60 5.79
CA GLN A 143 4.38 4.70 4.33
C GLN A 143 5.58 3.98 3.71
N TRP A 144 5.38 3.38 2.54
CA TRP A 144 6.45 2.91 1.68
C TRP A 144 6.56 3.78 0.43
N THR A 145 7.78 3.97 -0.07
CA THR A 145 8.04 4.48 -1.42
C THR A 145 8.93 3.50 -2.16
N ALA A 146 8.82 3.39 -3.47
CA ALA A 146 9.76 2.60 -4.25
C ALA A 146 10.27 3.36 -5.48
N ARG A 147 11.47 3.00 -5.91
CA ARG A 147 12.07 3.40 -7.18
C ARG A 147 12.39 2.16 -8.02
N ASP A 148 12.04 2.19 -9.30
CA ASP A 148 12.35 1.11 -10.24
C ASP A 148 13.69 1.30 -10.98
N SER A 149 14.07 0.29 -11.76
CA SER A 149 15.26 0.28 -12.61
C SER A 149 15.28 1.34 -13.71
N GLY A 150 14.10 1.86 -14.10
CA GLY A 150 13.96 2.97 -15.05
C GLY A 150 14.08 4.35 -14.41
N GLY A 151 14.18 4.41 -13.07
CA GLY A 151 14.24 5.65 -12.30
C GLY A 151 12.88 6.23 -11.92
N ASN A 152 11.77 5.57 -12.27
CA ASN A 152 10.44 6.00 -11.84
C ASN A 152 10.27 5.76 -10.34
N SER A 153 9.59 6.66 -9.64
CA SER A 153 9.35 6.54 -8.20
C SER A 153 7.91 6.88 -7.84
N ASP A 154 7.37 6.19 -6.84
CA ASP A 154 6.05 6.49 -6.27
C ASP A 154 5.91 6.05 -4.80
N GLY A 155 4.85 6.53 -4.15
CA GLY A 155 4.36 5.99 -2.89
C GLY A 155 3.58 4.70 -3.12
N ILE A 156 3.93 3.65 -2.38
CA ILE A 156 3.31 2.32 -2.50
C ILE A 156 2.03 2.25 -1.66
N GLY A 157 1.93 3.10 -0.66
CA GLY A 157 0.75 3.23 0.19
C GLY A 157 1.12 3.85 1.52
N SER A 158 0.10 4.35 2.21
CA SER A 158 0.21 4.82 3.58
C SER A 158 -0.92 4.26 4.43
N ARG A 159 -0.65 4.05 5.71
CA ARG A 159 -1.60 3.61 6.73
C ARG A 159 -1.47 4.52 7.93
N TYR A 160 -2.60 4.83 8.58
CA TYR A 160 -2.55 5.19 9.99
C TYR A 160 -2.71 3.91 10.81
N PHE A 161 -2.01 3.85 11.94
CA PHE A 161 -2.05 2.74 12.89
C PHE A 161 -1.83 3.28 14.30
N SER A 162 -2.21 2.50 15.31
CA SER A 162 -1.98 2.87 16.71
C SER A 162 -0.76 2.12 17.25
N ILE A 163 0.08 2.80 18.02
CA ILE A 163 1.14 2.19 18.82
C ILE A 163 0.65 2.08 20.27
N SER A 164 0.81 0.89 20.87
CA SER A 164 0.47 0.61 22.27
C SER A 164 1.54 -0.29 22.90
N ASN A 165 2.55 0.32 23.53
CA ASN A 165 3.67 -0.36 24.19
C ASN A 165 3.44 -0.63 25.69
N THR A 166 2.31 -0.18 26.24
CA THR A 166 1.93 -0.32 27.65
C THR A 166 0.70 -1.19 27.79
#